data_AF-A0A7V7WS79-F1
#
_entry.id   AF-A0A7V7WS79-F1
#
_cell.length_a   1.000
_cell.length_b   1.000
_cell.length_c   1.000
_cell.angle_alpha   90.00
_cell.angle_beta   90.00
_cell.angle_gamma   90.00
#
_symmetry.space_group_name_H-M   'P 1'
#
loop_
_entity.id
_entity.type
_entity.pdbx_description
1 polymer ?
#
loop_
_entity_poly.entity_id
_entity_poly.type
_entity_poly.pdbx_seq_one_letter_code
_entity_poly.pdbx_strand_id
1 'polypeptide(L)'
;MRRSKRKTVAVLVVVPTTLANMQSICRPLDQAQRLAMAISRGDLTQPVAVEGKDELTRLMSALGEMQASLARIVSQVRQTTDSIGVASAEIASGNQDLSSRTEQAASSLQQTASSIDQITSTVQQSAESARQASEMAQANAVVAARGGEVVGEVVATMQEINHRSQKIGDIIGVIDGIAFQTNILALNAAVEAARAGEQ
;
A
#
# COMPACT_ATOMS: atom_id res chain seq x y z
N MET A 1 -44.39 7.31 -107.83
CA MET A 1 -43.18 6.55 -107.40
C MET A 1 -42.22 7.26 -106.43
N ARG A 2 -41.97 8.58 -106.51
CA ARG A 2 -40.99 9.27 -105.63
C ARG A 2 -41.34 9.31 -104.12
N ARG A 3 -42.63 9.35 -103.74
CA ARG A 3 -43.06 9.33 -102.32
C ARG A 3 -42.88 7.98 -101.62
N SER A 4 -43.00 6.86 -102.35
CA SER A 4 -42.84 5.50 -101.79
C SER A 4 -41.36 5.22 -101.44
N LYS A 5 -40.43 5.53 -102.36
CA LYS A 5 -38.98 5.38 -102.10
C LYS A 5 -38.47 6.19 -100.91
N ARG A 6 -39.02 7.40 -100.65
CA ARG A 6 -38.66 8.21 -99.47
C ARG A 6 -39.11 7.57 -98.15
N LYS A 7 -40.27 6.92 -98.11
CA LYS A 7 -40.75 6.24 -96.90
C LYS A 7 -39.91 5.01 -96.58
N THR A 8 -39.52 4.22 -97.59
CA THR A 8 -38.69 3.02 -97.37
C THR A 8 -37.29 3.39 -96.88
N VAL A 9 -36.66 4.43 -97.44
CA VAL A 9 -35.35 4.92 -96.98
C VAL A 9 -35.44 5.50 -95.57
N ALA A 10 -36.53 6.23 -95.25
CA ALA A 10 -36.73 6.75 -93.89
C ALA A 10 -36.85 5.61 -92.86
N VAL A 11 -37.63 4.57 -93.15
CA VAL A 11 -37.76 3.41 -92.24
C VAL A 11 -36.44 2.68 -92.08
N LEU A 12 -35.68 2.49 -93.17
CA LEU A 12 -34.42 1.74 -93.17
C LEU A 12 -33.29 2.47 -92.41
N VAL A 13 -33.38 3.79 -92.22
CA VAL A 13 -32.42 4.57 -91.42
C VAL A 13 -32.92 4.76 -89.99
N VAL A 14 -34.21 5.08 -89.80
CA VAL A 14 -34.78 5.39 -88.48
C VAL A 14 -34.82 4.17 -87.58
N VAL A 15 -35.24 2.99 -88.09
CA VAL A 15 -35.32 1.78 -87.26
C VAL A 15 -33.96 1.38 -86.67
N PRO A 16 -32.87 1.23 -87.44
CA PRO A 16 -31.58 0.84 -86.87
C PRO A 16 -30.97 1.93 -85.98
N THR A 17 -31.12 3.22 -86.30
CA THR A 17 -30.62 4.29 -85.42
C THR A 17 -31.38 4.37 -84.11
N THR A 18 -32.69 4.12 -84.11
CA THR A 18 -33.51 4.08 -82.88
C THR A 18 -33.14 2.86 -82.03
N LEU A 19 -32.93 1.69 -82.64
CA LEU A 19 -32.48 0.48 -81.95
C LEU A 19 -31.07 0.65 -81.37
N ALA A 20 -30.15 1.28 -82.13
CA ALA A 20 -28.81 1.58 -81.66
C ALA A 20 -28.83 2.55 -80.47
N ASN A 21 -29.62 3.64 -80.53
CA ASN A 21 -29.80 4.57 -79.41
C ASN A 21 -30.44 3.89 -78.19
N MET A 22 -31.46 3.06 -78.40
CA MET A 22 -32.11 2.32 -77.31
C MET A 22 -31.13 1.36 -76.62
N GLN A 23 -30.30 0.64 -77.39
CA GLN A 23 -29.28 -0.22 -76.81
C GLN A 23 -28.15 0.56 -76.13
N SER A 24 -27.76 1.70 -76.68
CA SER A 24 -26.72 2.58 -76.14
C SER A 24 -27.15 3.26 -74.84
N ILE A 25 -28.45 3.47 -74.60
CA ILE A 25 -28.96 4.17 -73.41
C ILE A 25 -29.57 3.21 -72.39
N CYS A 26 -30.45 2.30 -72.80
CA CYS A 26 -31.18 1.44 -71.85
C CYS A 26 -30.28 0.40 -71.17
N ARG A 27 -29.27 -0.14 -71.88
CA ARG A 27 -28.37 -1.16 -71.27
C ARG A 27 -27.50 -0.58 -70.15
N PRO A 28 -26.80 0.56 -70.31
CA PRO A 28 -26.03 1.15 -69.23
C PRO A 28 -26.89 1.63 -68.06
N LEU A 29 -28.12 2.11 -68.32
CA LEU A 29 -29.05 2.50 -67.25
C LEU A 29 -29.51 1.31 -66.40
N ASP A 30 -29.82 0.18 -67.04
CA ASP A 30 -30.17 -1.04 -66.32
C ASP A 30 -28.99 -1.60 -65.50
N GLN A 31 -27.76 -1.47 -66.02
CA GLN A 31 -26.54 -1.79 -65.26
C GLN A 31 -26.33 -0.85 -64.06
N ALA A 32 -26.50 0.46 -64.26
CA ALA A 32 -26.41 1.46 -63.19
C ALA A 32 -27.45 1.20 -62.09
N GLN A 33 -28.69 0.86 -62.48
CA GLN A 33 -29.74 0.48 -61.53
C GLN A 33 -29.37 -0.78 -60.75
N ARG A 34 -28.87 -1.82 -61.42
CA ARG A 34 -28.43 -3.07 -60.76
C ARG A 34 -27.27 -2.82 -59.79
N LEU A 35 -26.30 -2.00 -60.17
CA LEU A 35 -25.18 -1.62 -59.32
C LEU A 35 -25.66 -0.81 -58.10
N ALA A 36 -26.53 0.17 -58.30
CA ALA A 36 -27.12 0.94 -57.20
C ALA A 36 -27.93 0.05 -56.24
N MET A 37 -28.69 -0.92 -56.77
CA MET A 37 -29.39 -1.92 -55.95
C MET A 37 -28.41 -2.81 -55.18
N ALA A 38 -27.32 -3.27 -55.80
CA ALA A 38 -26.29 -4.05 -55.13
C ALA A 38 -25.64 -3.26 -53.98
N ILE A 39 -25.25 -2.01 -54.23
CA ILE A 39 -24.72 -1.10 -53.21
C ILE A 39 -25.73 -0.90 -52.08
N SER A 40 -27.01 -0.68 -52.39
CA SER A 40 -28.07 -0.51 -51.37
C SER A 40 -28.27 -1.74 -50.48
N ARG A 41 -27.93 -2.94 -50.99
CA ARG A 41 -27.96 -4.21 -50.26
C ARG A 41 -26.64 -4.53 -49.57
N GLY A 42 -25.64 -3.66 -49.67
CA GLY A 42 -24.30 -3.83 -49.09
C GLY A 42 -23.36 -4.72 -49.91
N ASP A 43 -23.74 -5.11 -51.13
CA ASP A 43 -22.86 -5.83 -52.04
C ASP A 43 -21.97 -4.84 -52.81
N LEU A 44 -20.76 -4.65 -52.29
CA LEU A 44 -19.73 -3.78 -52.85
C LEU A 44 -18.69 -4.55 -53.68
N THR A 45 -18.97 -5.81 -54.02
CA THR A 45 -18.02 -6.69 -54.71
C THR A 45 -18.20 -6.71 -56.22
N GLN A 46 -19.28 -6.12 -56.73
CA GLN A 46 -19.59 -6.15 -58.15
C GLN A 46 -18.62 -5.28 -58.96
N PRO A 47 -18.07 -5.80 -60.07
CA PRO A 47 -17.17 -5.04 -60.92
C PRO A 47 -17.93 -3.93 -61.64
N VAL A 48 -17.38 -2.71 -61.62
CA VAL A 48 -17.90 -1.56 -62.36
C VAL A 48 -17.13 -1.44 -63.67
N ALA A 49 -17.74 -1.92 -64.76
CA ALA A 49 -17.19 -1.72 -66.10
C ALA A 49 -17.63 -0.35 -66.63
N VAL A 50 -16.65 0.51 -66.92
CA VAL A 50 -16.86 1.84 -67.50
C VAL A 50 -16.27 1.85 -68.90
N GLU A 51 -17.12 1.91 -69.91
CA GLU A 51 -16.71 2.03 -71.32
C GLU A 51 -17.46 3.21 -71.97
N GLY A 52 -16.72 4.11 -72.62
CA GLY A 52 -17.29 5.27 -73.32
C GLY A 52 -16.73 6.61 -72.86
N LYS A 53 -17.36 7.71 -73.30
CA LYS A 53 -17.03 9.10 -72.93
C LYS A 53 -18.27 9.99 -72.76
N ASP A 54 -19.45 9.39 -72.67
CA ASP A 54 -20.75 10.07 -72.59
C ASP A 54 -21.22 10.29 -71.14
N GLU A 55 -22.40 10.88 -70.98
CA GLU A 55 -23.02 11.14 -69.67
C GLU A 55 -23.30 9.86 -68.88
N LEU A 56 -23.60 8.74 -69.56
CA LEU A 56 -23.83 7.44 -68.92
C LEU A 56 -22.53 6.86 -68.37
N THR A 57 -21.43 7.04 -69.10
CA THR A 57 -20.08 6.71 -68.64
C THR A 57 -19.76 7.46 -67.35
N ARG A 58 -20.06 8.77 -67.28
CA ARG A 58 -19.84 9.59 -66.08
C ARG A 58 -20.69 9.12 -64.89
N LEU A 59 -21.94 8.74 -65.13
CA LEU A 59 -22.81 8.18 -64.08
C LEU A 59 -22.26 6.86 -63.53
N MET A 60 -21.83 5.95 -64.41
CA MET A 60 -21.23 4.67 -64.02
C MET A 60 -19.93 4.89 -63.24
N SER A 61 -19.07 5.81 -63.66
CA SER A 61 -17.87 6.20 -62.90
C SER A 61 -18.20 6.72 -61.51
N ALA A 62 -19.19 7.62 -61.38
CA ALA A 62 -19.60 8.16 -60.09
C ALA A 62 -20.16 7.07 -59.14
N LEU A 63 -20.93 6.11 -59.67
CA LEU A 63 -21.40 4.96 -58.90
C LEU A 63 -20.25 4.05 -58.47
N GLY A 64 -19.24 3.85 -59.33
CA GLY A 64 -18.04 3.09 -58.98
C GLY A 64 -17.18 3.78 -57.91
N GLU A 65 -17.02 5.10 -58.00
CA GLU A 65 -16.36 5.89 -56.95
C GLU A 65 -17.11 5.80 -55.61
N MET A 66 -18.44 5.87 -55.65
CA MET A 66 -19.30 5.70 -54.47
C MET A 66 -19.13 4.29 -53.86
N GLN A 67 -19.19 3.24 -54.68
CA GLN A 67 -18.96 1.86 -54.23
C GLN A 67 -17.58 1.70 -53.58
N ALA A 68 -16.53 2.20 -54.23
CA ALA A 68 -15.16 2.14 -53.71
C ALA A 68 -15.00 2.91 -52.39
N SER A 69 -15.65 4.08 -52.28
CA SER A 69 -15.63 4.87 -51.05
C SER A 69 -16.33 4.15 -49.89
N LEU A 70 -17.52 3.59 -50.14
CA LEU A 70 -18.25 2.79 -49.16
C LEU A 70 -17.44 1.54 -48.74
N ALA A 71 -16.79 0.87 -49.69
CA ALA A 71 -15.98 -0.31 -49.40
C ALA A 71 -14.80 0.02 -48.49
N ARG A 72 -14.12 1.15 -48.74
CA ARG A 72 -13.07 1.67 -47.86
C ARG A 72 -13.58 1.99 -46.46
N ILE A 73 -14.73 2.68 -46.35
CA ILE A 73 -15.33 3.02 -45.05
C ILE A 73 -15.68 1.75 -44.26
N VAL A 74 -16.35 0.78 -44.89
CA VAL A 74 -16.71 -0.50 -44.24
C VAL A 74 -15.46 -1.27 -43.80
N SER A 75 -14.43 -1.33 -44.65
CA SER A 75 -13.15 -1.96 -44.31
C SER A 75 -12.49 -1.28 -43.12
N GLN A 76 -12.48 0.06 -43.09
CA GLN A 76 -11.90 0.83 -42.00
C GLN A 76 -12.66 0.61 -40.69
N VAL A 77 -14.00 0.62 -40.73
CA VAL A 77 -14.85 0.35 -39.57
C VAL A 77 -14.60 -1.06 -39.03
N ARG A 78 -14.48 -2.06 -39.91
CA ARG A 78 -14.15 -3.44 -39.52
C ARG A 78 -12.79 -3.51 -38.81
N GLN A 79 -11.75 -2.92 -39.40
CA GLN A 79 -10.41 -2.90 -38.82
C GLN A 79 -10.38 -2.21 -37.45
N THR A 80 -11.08 -1.07 -37.32
CA THR A 80 -11.22 -0.37 -36.04
C THR A 80 -11.97 -1.21 -35.01
N THR A 81 -13.02 -1.92 -35.41
CA THR A 81 -13.78 -2.81 -34.52
C THR A 81 -12.94 -3.98 -34.03
N ASP A 82 -12.15 -4.60 -34.92
CA ASP A 82 -11.22 -5.67 -34.55
C ASP A 82 -10.17 -5.16 -33.54
N SER A 83 -9.65 -3.94 -33.76
CA SER A 83 -8.70 -3.29 -32.84
C SER A 83 -9.33 -2.99 -31.48
N ILE A 84 -10.58 -2.53 -31.45
CA ILE A 84 -11.34 -2.32 -30.21
C ILE A 84 -11.56 -3.65 -29.48
N GLY A 85 -11.82 -4.74 -30.21
CA GLY A 85 -11.96 -6.08 -29.64
C GLY A 85 -10.70 -6.54 -28.92
N VAL A 86 -9.53 -6.37 -29.55
CA VAL A 86 -8.23 -6.67 -28.93
C VAL A 86 -7.99 -5.81 -27.69
N ALA A 87 -8.15 -4.49 -27.80
CA ALA A 87 -7.96 -3.57 -26.67
C ALA A 87 -8.90 -3.88 -25.50
N SER A 88 -10.14 -4.27 -25.77
CA SER A 88 -11.11 -4.65 -24.74
C SER A 88 -10.71 -5.94 -24.03
N ALA A 89 -10.16 -6.93 -24.75
CA ALA A 89 -9.66 -8.16 -24.16
C ALA A 89 -8.42 -7.91 -23.28
N GLU A 90 -7.52 -7.03 -23.69
CA GLU A 90 -6.39 -6.58 -22.87
C GLU A 90 -6.85 -5.86 -21.60
N ILE A 91 -7.84 -4.96 -21.71
CA ILE A 91 -8.44 -4.30 -20.54
C ILE A 91 -9.07 -5.32 -19.60
N ALA A 92 -9.83 -6.29 -20.11
CA ALA A 92 -10.45 -7.32 -19.29
C ALA A 92 -9.41 -8.14 -18.51
N SER A 93 -8.34 -8.56 -19.20
CA SER A 93 -7.21 -9.27 -18.58
C SER A 93 -6.52 -8.43 -17.51
N GLY A 94 -6.20 -7.17 -17.83
CA GLY A 94 -5.58 -6.23 -16.88
C GLY A 94 -6.47 -5.95 -15.67
N ASN A 95 -7.79 -5.87 -15.85
CA ASN A 95 -8.72 -5.67 -14.76
C ASN A 95 -8.82 -6.91 -13.85
N GLN A 96 -8.65 -8.11 -14.40
CA GLN A 96 -8.62 -9.34 -13.62
C GLN A 96 -7.31 -9.47 -12.81
N ASP A 97 -6.16 -9.10 -13.38
CA ASP A 97 -4.90 -8.98 -12.62
C ASP A 97 -5.01 -7.94 -11.51
N LEU A 98 -5.57 -6.77 -11.81
CA LEU A 98 -5.79 -5.72 -10.83
C LEU A 98 -6.69 -6.20 -9.69
N SER A 99 -7.80 -6.89 -9.99
CA SER A 99 -8.69 -7.46 -8.98
C SER A 99 -7.95 -8.44 -8.06
N SER A 100 -7.17 -9.36 -8.64
CA SER A 100 -6.35 -10.31 -7.88
C SER A 100 -5.36 -9.61 -6.95
N ARG A 101 -4.68 -8.57 -7.45
CA ARG A 101 -3.76 -7.75 -6.65
C ARG A 101 -4.47 -6.97 -5.55
N THR A 102 -5.68 -6.48 -5.81
CA THR A 102 -6.51 -5.81 -4.80
C THR A 102 -6.94 -6.78 -3.70
N GLU A 103 -7.34 -8.00 -4.05
CA GLU A 103 -7.66 -9.06 -3.08
C GLU A 103 -6.44 -9.44 -2.22
N GLN A 104 -5.26 -9.57 -2.83
CA GLN A 104 -4.02 -9.84 -2.10
C GLN A 104 -3.63 -8.69 -1.17
N ALA A 105 -3.82 -7.44 -1.61
CA ALA A 105 -3.58 -6.25 -0.80
C ALA A 105 -4.54 -6.19 0.40
N ALA A 106 -5.83 -6.51 0.20
CA ALA A 106 -6.81 -6.60 1.27
C ALA A 106 -6.43 -7.67 2.30
N SER A 107 -6.03 -8.86 1.84
CA SER A 107 -5.54 -9.93 2.73
C SER A 107 -4.31 -9.50 3.54
N SER A 108 -3.36 -8.78 2.91
CA SER A 108 -2.15 -8.29 3.56
C SER A 108 -2.48 -7.22 4.62
N LEU A 109 -3.43 -6.33 4.32
CA LEU A 109 -3.95 -5.36 5.27
C LEU A 109 -4.62 -6.03 6.46
N GLN A 110 -5.38 -7.10 6.24
CA GLN A 110 -6.03 -7.83 7.33
C GLN A 110 -5.01 -8.53 8.25
N GLN A 111 -3.94 -9.10 7.68
CA GLN A 111 -2.83 -9.64 8.46
C GLN A 111 -2.09 -8.54 9.25
N THR A 112 -1.92 -7.36 8.65
CA THR A 112 -1.30 -6.21 9.33
C THR A 112 -2.17 -5.71 10.48
N ALA A 113 -3.49 -5.61 10.29
CA ALA A 113 -4.43 -5.27 11.35
C ALA A 113 -4.37 -6.26 12.51
N SER A 114 -4.39 -7.57 12.22
CA SER A 114 -4.23 -8.61 13.25
C SER A 114 -2.88 -8.52 13.98
N SER A 115 -1.81 -8.16 13.27
CA SER A 115 -0.49 -7.95 13.88
C SER A 115 -0.48 -6.74 14.81
N ILE A 116 -1.19 -5.67 14.44
CA ILE A 116 -1.37 -4.48 15.27
C ILE A 116 -2.15 -4.82 16.55
N ASP A 117 -3.18 -5.66 16.47
CA ASP A 117 -3.92 -6.12 17.67
C ASP A 117 -3.01 -6.87 18.65
N GLN A 118 -2.17 -7.78 18.13
CA GLN A 118 -1.20 -8.51 18.95
C GLN A 118 -0.13 -7.57 19.58
N ILE A 119 0.37 -6.61 18.81
CA ILE A 119 1.29 -5.57 19.32
C ILE A 119 0.62 -4.76 20.42
N THR A 120 -0.63 -4.35 20.22
CA THR A 120 -1.41 -3.58 21.20
C THR A 120 -1.57 -4.35 22.50
N SER A 121 -1.91 -5.65 22.43
CA SER A 121 -1.98 -6.53 23.61
C SER A 121 -0.63 -6.62 24.33
N THR A 122 0.48 -6.74 23.58
CA THR A 122 1.83 -6.83 24.16
C THR A 122 2.24 -5.52 24.85
N VAL A 123 1.89 -4.38 24.25
CA VAL A 123 2.13 -3.04 24.82
C VAL A 123 1.32 -2.85 26.11
N GLN A 124 0.05 -3.26 26.13
CA GLN A 124 -0.79 -3.22 27.33
C GLN A 124 -0.19 -4.07 28.47
N GLN A 125 0.23 -5.30 28.16
CA GLN A 125 0.88 -6.17 29.14
C GLN A 125 2.19 -5.57 29.67
N SER A 126 2.98 -4.93 28.80
CA SER A 126 4.22 -4.26 29.18
C SER A 126 3.96 -3.07 30.09
N ALA A 127 2.93 -2.27 29.81
CA ALA A 127 2.51 -1.16 30.65
C ALA A 127 2.06 -1.62 32.04
N GLU A 128 1.28 -2.70 32.12
CA GLU A 128 0.86 -3.29 33.39
C GLU A 128 2.06 -3.85 34.18
N SER A 129 2.99 -4.52 33.50
CA SER A 129 4.22 -5.03 34.12
C SER A 129 5.08 -3.89 34.68
N ALA A 130 5.20 -2.77 33.96
CA ALA A 130 5.91 -1.59 34.43
C ALA A 130 5.22 -0.96 35.65
N ARG A 131 3.88 -0.93 35.67
CA ARG A 131 3.09 -0.47 36.82
C ARG A 131 3.36 -1.31 38.06
N GLN A 132 3.28 -2.64 37.94
CA GLN A 132 3.58 -3.57 39.03
C GLN A 132 5.02 -3.44 39.53
N ALA A 133 6.00 -3.31 38.62
CA ALA A 133 7.39 -3.09 39.00
C ALA A 133 7.57 -1.77 39.78
N SER A 134 6.86 -0.70 39.39
CA SER A 134 6.87 0.57 40.11
C SER A 134 6.27 0.44 41.51
N GLU A 135 5.14 -0.27 41.66
CA GLU A 135 4.52 -0.52 42.97
C GLU A 135 5.44 -1.34 43.88
N MET A 136 6.08 -2.38 43.35
CA MET A 136 7.05 -3.19 44.08
C MET A 136 8.29 -2.38 44.50
N ALA A 137 8.81 -1.52 43.63
CA ALA A 137 9.92 -0.63 43.95
C ALA A 137 9.55 0.35 45.08
N GLN A 138 8.33 0.90 45.05
CA GLN A 138 7.83 1.78 46.11
C GLN A 138 7.71 1.04 47.46
N ALA A 139 7.19 -0.19 47.45
CA ALA A 139 7.11 -1.03 48.64
C ALA A 139 8.50 -1.35 49.21
N ASN A 140 9.46 -1.71 48.35
CA ASN A 140 10.84 -1.97 48.75
C ASN A 140 11.52 -0.72 49.34
N ALA A 141 11.25 0.47 48.79
CA ALA A 141 11.75 1.72 49.34
C ALA A 141 11.24 1.99 50.76
N VAL A 142 9.97 1.67 51.04
CA VAL A 142 9.38 1.77 52.40
C VAL A 142 10.08 0.81 53.36
N VAL A 143 10.32 -0.43 52.94
CA VAL A 143 11.03 -1.42 53.76
C VAL A 143 12.47 -0.99 54.04
N ALA A 144 13.17 -0.49 53.02
CA ALA A 144 14.54 0.02 53.16
C ALA A 144 14.61 1.22 54.11
N ALA A 145 13.65 2.16 54.05
CA ALA A 145 13.57 3.29 54.97
C ALA A 145 13.43 2.83 56.43
N ARG A 146 12.54 1.86 56.69
CA ARG A 146 12.37 1.27 58.02
C ARG A 146 13.62 0.51 58.49
N GLY A 147 14.30 -0.19 57.58
CA GLY A 147 15.60 -0.81 57.87
C GLY A 147 16.65 0.22 58.27
N GLY A 148 16.67 1.39 57.61
CA GLY A 148 17.54 2.51 57.96
C GLY A 148 17.29 3.06 59.37
N GLU A 149 16.03 3.14 59.79
CA GLU A 149 15.65 3.55 61.15
C GLU A 149 16.21 2.57 62.21
N VAL A 150 16.04 1.27 61.99
CA VAL A 150 16.57 0.22 62.88
C VAL A 150 18.10 0.27 62.97
N VAL A 151 18.79 0.44 61.84
CA VAL A 151 20.26 0.59 61.85
C VAL A 151 20.67 1.84 62.61
N GLY A 152 19.91 2.94 62.48
CA GLY A 152 20.11 4.16 63.26
C GLY A 152 20.03 3.94 64.77
N GLU A 153 19.03 3.18 65.23
CA GLU A 153 18.87 2.80 66.64
C GLU A 153 20.05 1.95 67.15
N VAL A 154 20.53 1.00 66.34
CA VAL A 154 21.72 0.19 66.66
C VAL A 154 22.97 1.07 66.80
N VAL A 155 23.17 2.02 65.89
CA VAL A 155 24.31 2.96 65.97
C VAL A 155 24.24 3.82 67.23
N ALA A 156 23.06 4.35 67.58
CA ALA A 156 22.87 5.12 68.81
C ALA A 156 23.18 4.29 70.06
N THR A 157 22.73 3.03 70.08
CA THR A 157 23.03 2.10 71.18
C THR A 157 24.53 1.82 71.29
N MET A 158 25.23 1.62 70.16
CA MET A 158 26.68 1.43 70.15
C MET A 158 27.45 2.66 70.66
N GLN A 159 26.96 3.87 70.37
CA GLN A 159 27.52 5.12 70.93
C GLN A 159 27.33 5.18 72.45
N GLU A 160 26.17 4.79 72.96
CA GLU A 160 25.93 4.73 74.41
C GLU A 160 26.84 3.71 75.10
N ILE A 161 27.01 2.52 74.51
CA ILE A 161 27.94 1.49 75.00
C ILE A 161 29.38 2.03 75.03
N ASN A 162 29.80 2.74 73.98
CA ASN A 162 31.13 3.35 73.92
C ASN A 162 31.33 4.39 75.05
N HIS A 163 30.34 5.26 75.26
CA HIS A 163 30.39 6.26 76.32
C HIS A 163 30.44 5.64 77.72
N ARG A 164 29.63 4.61 77.98
CA ARG A 164 29.66 3.85 79.24
C ARG A 164 31.03 3.18 79.44
N SER A 165 31.62 2.64 78.37
CA SER A 165 32.95 2.00 78.42
C SER A 165 34.06 2.99 78.76
N GLN A 166 34.02 4.22 78.22
CA GLN A 166 34.94 5.29 78.62
C GLN A 166 34.81 5.63 80.10
N LYS A 167 33.58 5.76 80.60
CA LYS A 167 33.32 6.05 82.02
C LYS A 167 33.82 4.93 82.94
N ILE A 168 33.71 3.66 82.51
CA ILE A 168 34.34 2.53 83.22
C ILE A 168 35.86 2.69 83.23
N GLY A 169 36.47 3.09 82.10
CA GLY A 169 37.90 3.40 82.02
C GLY A 169 38.33 4.47 83.02
N ASP A 170 37.57 5.57 83.13
CA ASP A 170 37.83 6.64 84.11
C ASP A 170 37.77 6.11 85.55
N ILE A 171 36.78 5.27 85.87
CA ILE A 171 36.63 4.65 87.19
C ILE A 171 37.81 3.71 87.49
N ILE A 172 38.22 2.88 86.52
CA ILE A 172 39.39 2.01 86.67
C ILE A 172 40.63 2.85 86.95
N GLY A 173 40.80 3.99 86.27
CA GLY A 173 41.90 4.92 86.53
C GLY A 173 41.90 5.45 87.97
N VAL A 174 40.73 5.79 88.52
CA VAL A 174 40.59 6.19 89.94
C VAL A 174 40.92 5.02 90.87
N ILE A 175 40.44 3.81 90.57
CA ILE A 175 40.73 2.60 91.37
C ILE A 175 42.24 2.33 91.40
N ASP A 176 42.92 2.46 90.26
CA ASP A 176 44.38 2.27 90.16
C ASP A 176 45.13 3.32 91.00
N GLY A 177 44.65 4.56 90.99
CA GLY A 177 45.14 5.61 91.88
C GLY A 177 44.95 5.30 93.38
N ILE A 178 43.78 4.78 93.77
CA ILE A 178 43.50 4.36 95.16
C ILE A 178 44.39 3.16 95.54
N ALA A 179 44.57 2.20 94.63
CA ALA A 179 45.43 1.04 94.85
C ALA A 179 46.87 1.47 95.10
N PHE A 180 47.40 2.42 94.31
CA PHE A 180 48.73 2.99 94.53
C PHE A 180 48.83 3.71 95.89
N GLN A 181 47.85 4.55 96.23
CA GLN A 181 47.82 5.22 97.54
C GLN A 181 47.77 4.21 98.70
N THR A 182 46.98 3.15 98.57
CA THR A 182 46.86 2.07 99.57
C THR A 182 48.18 1.32 99.71
N ASN A 183 48.86 1.05 98.59
CA ASN A 183 50.18 0.42 98.58
C ASN A 183 51.23 1.27 99.31
N ILE A 184 51.24 2.59 99.07
CA ILE A 184 52.12 3.54 99.79
C ILE A 184 51.78 3.60 101.28
N LEU A 185 50.49 3.63 101.64
CA LEU A 185 50.04 3.67 103.03
C LEU A 185 50.47 2.40 103.78
N ALA A 186 50.29 1.24 103.16
CA ALA A 186 50.70 -0.05 103.70
C ALA A 186 52.23 -0.12 103.88
N LEU A 187 52.99 0.40 102.91
CA LEU A 187 54.44 0.48 103.02
C LEU A 187 54.87 1.39 104.18
N ASN A 188 54.28 2.58 104.30
CA ASN A 188 54.57 3.50 105.41
C ASN A 188 54.21 2.89 106.77
N ALA A 189 53.07 2.21 106.87
CA ALA A 189 52.66 1.53 108.09
C ALA A 189 53.62 0.40 108.46
N ALA A 190 54.11 -0.39 107.48
CA ALA A 190 55.11 -1.42 107.71
C ALA A 190 56.45 -0.83 108.20
N VAL A 191 56.86 0.32 107.65
CA VAL A 191 58.06 1.06 108.09
C VAL A 191 57.89 1.58 109.52
N GLU A 192 56.77 2.23 109.84
CA GLU A 192 56.55 2.78 111.18
C GLU A 192 56.36 1.68 112.23
N ALA A 193 55.75 0.54 111.86
CA ALA A 193 55.68 -0.64 112.72
C ALA A 193 57.08 -1.23 113.00
N ALA A 194 57.97 -1.26 112.01
CA ALA A 194 59.36 -1.64 112.22
C ALA A 194 60.09 -0.65 113.15
N ARG A 195 59.75 0.64 113.06
CA ARG A 195 60.35 1.72 113.86
C ARG A 195 59.86 1.76 115.32
N ALA A 196 58.59 1.49 115.57
CA ALA A 196 58.01 1.42 116.92
C ALA A 196 58.50 0.19 117.72
N GLY A 197 59.05 -0.83 117.04
CA GLY A 197 59.71 -1.96 117.70
C GLY A 197 61.13 -1.67 118.22
N GLU A 198 61.70 -0.49 117.92
CA GLU A 198 63.03 -0.05 118.38
C GLU A 198 62.98 0.98 119.54
N GLN A 199 61.80 1.31 120.06
CA GLN A 199 61.60 2.11 121.29
C GLN A 199 61.07 1.25 122.43
#